data_AF-W7U036-F1
#
_entry.id   AF-W7U036-F1
#
_cell.length_a   1.000
_cell.length_b   1.000
_cell.length_c   1.000
_cell.angle_alpha   90.00
_cell.angle_beta   90.00
_cell.angle_gamma   90.00
#
_symmetry.space_group_name_H-M   'P 1'
#
loop_
_entity.id
_entity.type
_entity.pdbx_description
1 polymer ?
#
loop_
_entity_poly.entity_id
_entity_poly.type
_entity_poly.pdbx_seq_one_letter_code
_entity_poly.pdbx_strand_id
1 'polypeptide(L)'
;MLNFMCGLILAMITMIMTFIPTTRDVALKLVYLFRLAPPFAAGNGLLNVVFTDFFSSLDQKQYTPYSLNIAGYSMIYMSVETVVYFVLVLWVEYLIRRPTVSKLLEGGSSSMAAKDCSGKDEAVLEEENRVRREATIDTMKAGGDVVVIKDMTKTYRGGKLAVRGMSLGIPNGECFGLLGVNGAGKTTTLSILTAEFPPSSGQVWLGGYDIADNPEVVRRLVGYCPQFDALFDLLTGQEHLELYAR
;
A
#
# COMPACT_ATOMS: atom_id res chain seq x y z
N MET A 1 -1.50 14.32 -14.38
CA MET A 1 -1.79 15.33 -15.43
C MET A 1 -1.85 16.74 -14.86
N LEU A 2 -2.76 17.05 -13.92
CA LEU A 2 -2.94 18.43 -13.40
C LEU A 2 -1.66 19.04 -12.80
N ASN A 3 -0.93 18.29 -11.97
CA ASN A 3 0.29 18.77 -11.31
C ASN A 3 1.42 19.08 -12.32
N PHE A 4 1.54 18.24 -13.36
CA PHE A 4 2.52 18.44 -14.43
C PHE A 4 2.18 19.69 -15.28
N MET A 5 0.91 19.85 -15.66
CA MET A 5 0.43 21.03 -16.40
C MET A 5 0.60 22.32 -15.59
N CYS A 6 0.29 22.28 -14.29
CA CYS A 6 0.45 23.42 -13.39
C CYS A 6 1.92 23.87 -13.32
N GLY A 7 2.85 22.93 -13.12
CA GLY A 7 4.28 23.24 -13.06
C GLY A 7 4.86 23.79 -14.38
N LEU A 8 4.39 23.30 -15.52
CA LEU A 8 4.84 23.78 -16.84
C LEU A 8 4.31 25.19 -17.12
N ILE A 9 3.03 25.46 -16.82
CA ILE A 9 2.42 26.79 -16.94
C ILE A 9 3.14 27.79 -16.03
N LEU A 10 3.41 27.42 -14.78
CA LEU A 10 4.17 28.24 -13.83
C LEU A 10 5.58 28.56 -14.37
N ALA A 11 6.26 27.58 -14.96
CA ALA A 11 7.60 27.79 -15.55
C ALA A 11 7.56 28.79 -16.71
N MET A 12 6.56 28.68 -17.59
CA MET A 12 6.37 29.63 -18.69
C MET A 12 6.01 31.04 -18.20
N ILE A 13 5.09 31.16 -17.23
CA ILE A 13 4.73 32.46 -16.63
C ILE A 13 5.96 33.13 -16.01
N THR A 14 6.75 32.37 -15.27
CA THR A 14 7.93 32.89 -14.59
C THR A 14 9.01 33.32 -15.57
N MET A 15 9.18 32.58 -16.67
CA MET A 15 10.03 33.00 -17.79
C MET A 15 9.57 34.33 -18.38
N ILE A 16 8.28 34.48 -18.72
CA ILE A 16 7.72 35.73 -19.25
C ILE A 16 7.93 36.89 -18.27
N MET A 17 7.74 36.67 -16.97
CA MET A 17 7.96 37.70 -15.95
C MET A 17 9.43 38.11 -15.81
N THR A 18 10.38 37.21 -16.07
CA THR A 18 11.82 37.55 -16.07
C THR A 18 12.24 38.39 -17.28
N PHE A 19 11.48 38.36 -18.38
CA PHE A 19 11.70 39.21 -19.55
C PHE A 19 11.27 40.67 -19.32
N ILE A 20 10.27 40.91 -18.47
CA ILE A 20 9.75 42.25 -18.21
C ILE A 20 10.56 42.90 -17.06
N PRO A 21 11.28 44.01 -17.30
CA PRO A 21 12.22 44.59 -16.32
C PRO A 21 11.53 45.09 -15.05
N THR A 22 10.27 45.52 -15.12
CA THR A 22 9.49 46.00 -13.95
C THR A 22 9.04 44.87 -13.02
N THR A 23 9.00 43.61 -13.47
CA THR A 23 8.55 42.44 -12.68
C THR A 23 9.65 41.47 -12.28
N ARG A 24 10.88 41.72 -12.74
CA ARG A 24 12.01 40.79 -12.62
C ARG A 24 12.38 40.46 -11.17
N ASP A 25 12.40 41.45 -10.28
CA ASP A 25 12.78 41.25 -8.87
C ASP A 25 11.77 40.39 -8.09
N VAL A 26 10.50 40.54 -8.42
CA VAL A 26 9.41 39.74 -7.83
C VAL A 26 9.49 38.31 -8.34
N ALA A 27 9.70 38.12 -9.65
CA ALA A 27 9.86 36.81 -10.26
C ALA A 27 11.03 36.02 -9.65
N LEU A 28 12.19 36.67 -9.45
CA LEU A 28 13.37 36.01 -8.87
C LEU A 28 13.13 35.46 -7.46
N LYS A 29 12.32 36.15 -6.63
CA LYS A 29 11.95 35.66 -5.29
C LYS A 29 10.93 34.51 -5.37
N LEU A 30 9.95 34.61 -6.26
CA LEU A 30 8.93 33.58 -6.47
C LEU A 30 9.50 32.27 -7.02
N VAL A 31 10.54 32.33 -7.87
CA VAL A 31 11.22 31.13 -8.40
C VAL A 31 11.72 30.21 -7.29
N TYR A 32 12.28 30.75 -6.21
CA TYR A 32 12.79 29.92 -5.10
C TYR A 32 11.67 29.17 -4.37
N LEU A 33 10.48 29.78 -4.26
CA LEU A 33 9.31 29.15 -3.67
C LEU A 33 8.71 28.09 -4.62
N PHE A 34 8.57 28.43 -5.90
CA PHE A 34 8.01 27.52 -6.90
C PHE A 34 8.93 26.35 -7.25
N ARG A 35 10.24 26.48 -6.98
CA ARG A 35 11.21 25.37 -7.09
C ARG A 35 10.94 24.19 -6.15
N LEU A 36 10.06 24.33 -5.15
CA LEU A 36 9.57 23.21 -4.32
C LEU A 36 8.59 22.29 -5.06
N ALA A 37 8.14 22.68 -6.26
CA ALA A 37 7.36 21.82 -7.13
C ALA A 37 8.31 21.16 -8.17
N PRO A 38 8.52 19.83 -8.12
CA PRO A 38 9.44 19.14 -9.02
C PRO A 38 9.19 19.42 -10.51
N PRO A 39 7.93 19.44 -11.01
CA PRO A 39 7.67 19.74 -12.41
C PRO A 39 8.08 21.16 -12.82
N PHE A 40 7.97 22.13 -11.90
CA PHE A 40 8.42 23.50 -12.14
C PHE A 40 9.94 23.60 -12.12
N ALA A 41 10.62 22.98 -11.14
CA ALA A 41 12.08 23.01 -11.03
C ALA A 41 12.76 22.41 -12.28
N ALA A 42 12.25 21.28 -12.76
CA ALA A 42 12.70 20.65 -14.00
C ALA A 42 12.44 21.52 -15.23
N GLY A 43 11.21 22.05 -15.38
CA GLY A 43 10.84 22.90 -16.51
C GLY A 43 11.64 24.21 -16.57
N ASN A 44 11.76 24.90 -15.45
CA ASN A 44 12.53 26.14 -15.33
C ASN A 44 14.04 25.90 -15.55
N GLY A 45 14.60 24.81 -15.02
CA GLY A 45 15.99 24.43 -15.27
C GLY A 45 16.27 24.15 -16.76
N LEU A 46 15.40 23.40 -17.42
CA LEU A 46 15.53 23.09 -18.84
C LEU A 46 15.39 24.35 -19.72
N LEU A 47 14.39 25.19 -19.45
CA LEU A 47 14.19 26.44 -20.18
C LEU A 47 15.40 27.38 -20.03
N ASN A 48 15.95 27.52 -18.82
CA ASN A 48 17.13 28.36 -18.60
C ASN A 48 18.35 27.85 -19.38
N VAL A 49 18.56 26.53 -19.47
CA VAL A 49 19.63 25.92 -20.28
C VAL A 49 19.42 26.19 -21.77
N VAL A 50 18.20 25.96 -22.29
CA VAL A 50 17.87 26.18 -23.70
C VAL A 50 18.07 27.64 -24.12
N PHE A 51 17.70 28.59 -23.26
CA PHE A 51 17.83 30.02 -23.54
C PHE A 51 19.16 30.63 -23.10
N THR A 52 20.12 29.83 -22.61
CA THR A 52 21.42 30.35 -22.13
C THR A 52 22.17 31.13 -23.21
N ASP A 53 22.19 30.64 -24.45
CA ASP A 53 22.86 31.31 -25.57
C ASP A 53 22.21 32.66 -25.90
N PHE A 54 20.88 32.73 -25.81
CA PHE A 54 20.13 33.95 -26.01
C PHE A 54 20.39 34.98 -24.89
N PHE A 55 20.39 34.54 -23.63
CA PHE A 55 20.71 35.42 -22.50
C PHE A 55 22.16 35.90 -22.53
N SER A 56 23.11 35.06 -22.96
CA SER A 56 24.51 35.45 -23.13
C SER A 56 24.70 36.53 -24.19
N SER A 57 23.85 36.49 -25.24
CA SER A 57 23.84 37.48 -26.31
C SER A 57 23.23 38.82 -25.87
N LEU A 58 22.20 38.80 -25.02
CA LEU A 58 21.55 40.02 -24.51
C LEU A 58 22.38 40.75 -23.44
N ASP A 59 23.02 40.01 -22.54
CA ASP A 59 23.70 40.59 -21.37
C ASP A 59 25.21 40.79 -21.59
N GLN A 60 25.73 40.48 -22.80
CA GLN A 60 27.17 40.48 -23.14
C GLN A 60 28.05 39.77 -22.09
N LYS A 61 27.53 38.73 -21.45
CA LYS A 61 28.22 37.94 -20.42
C LYS A 61 28.21 36.47 -20.81
N GLN A 62 29.37 35.81 -20.71
CA GLN A 62 29.45 34.36 -20.87
C GLN A 62 28.88 33.68 -19.63
N TYR A 63 27.77 32.97 -19.81
CA TYR A 63 27.21 32.10 -18.79
C TYR A 63 27.51 30.65 -19.12
N THR A 64 28.02 29.90 -18.14
CA THR A 64 28.11 28.45 -18.27
C THR A 64 26.76 27.82 -17.96
N PRO A 65 26.30 26.81 -18.74
CA PRO A 65 25.00 26.16 -18.51
C PRO A 65 24.84 25.58 -17.09
N TYR A 66 25.94 25.14 -16.48
CA TYR A 66 25.96 24.59 -15.12
C TYR A 66 26.10 25.63 -14.00
N SER A 67 26.06 26.92 -14.33
CA SER A 67 26.09 27.97 -13.31
C SER A 67 24.88 27.85 -12.37
N LEU A 68 25.08 28.21 -11.10
CA LEU A 68 24.06 28.11 -10.06
C LEU A 68 22.76 28.83 -10.46
N ASN A 69 22.90 30.00 -11.09
CA ASN A 69 21.78 30.84 -11.48
C ASN A 69 20.94 30.27 -12.63
N ILE A 70 21.53 29.45 -13.51
CA ILE A 70 20.86 28.88 -14.69
C ILE A 70 20.25 27.53 -14.34
N ALA A 71 21.09 26.50 -14.15
CA ALA A 71 20.64 25.14 -13.91
C ALA A 71 20.99 24.61 -12.51
N GLY A 72 22.04 25.15 -11.87
CA GLY A 72 22.59 24.56 -10.65
C GLY A 72 21.62 24.56 -9.47
N TYR A 73 20.90 25.66 -9.23
CA TYR A 73 19.86 25.66 -8.18
C TYR A 73 18.72 24.67 -8.49
N SER A 74 18.29 24.54 -9.74
CA SER A 74 17.25 23.54 -10.09
C SER A 74 17.73 22.12 -9.85
N MET A 75 19.00 21.81 -10.16
CA MET A 75 19.60 20.49 -9.89
C MET A 75 19.66 20.19 -8.39
N ILE A 76 20.11 21.15 -7.57
CA ILE A 76 20.20 20.99 -6.10
C ILE A 76 18.82 20.74 -5.50
N TYR A 77 17.81 21.53 -5.88
CA TYR A 77 16.44 21.34 -5.39
C TYR A 77 15.89 19.97 -5.77
N MET A 78 16.08 19.52 -7.02
CA MET A 78 15.65 18.18 -7.43
C MET A 78 16.36 17.06 -6.66
N SER A 79 17.67 17.19 -6.38
CA SER A 79 18.39 16.22 -5.56
C SER A 79 17.83 16.14 -4.13
N VAL A 80 17.57 17.29 -3.50
CA VAL A 80 16.99 17.35 -2.15
C VAL A 80 15.56 16.81 -2.12
N GLU A 81 14.71 17.23 -3.07
CA GLU A 81 13.34 16.74 -3.20
C GLU A 81 13.28 15.23 -3.38
N THR A 82 14.19 14.63 -4.13
CA THR A 82 14.25 13.16 -4.29
C THR A 82 14.38 12.46 -2.95
N VAL A 83 15.28 12.92 -2.08
CA VAL A 83 15.47 12.36 -0.75
C VAL A 83 14.23 12.60 0.13
N VAL A 84 13.67 13.82 0.09
CA VAL A 84 12.47 14.17 0.88
C VAL A 84 11.26 13.33 0.47
N TYR A 85 10.98 13.20 -0.83
CA TYR A 85 9.88 12.38 -1.32
C TYR A 85 10.09 10.90 -1.04
N PHE A 86 11.32 10.39 -1.12
CA PHE A 86 11.61 9.01 -0.75
C PHE A 86 11.28 8.74 0.73
N VAL A 87 11.74 9.63 1.63
CA VAL A 87 11.40 9.54 3.07
C VAL A 87 9.91 9.69 3.30
N LEU A 88 9.23 10.60 2.58
CA LEU A 88 7.79 10.79 2.67
C LEU A 88 7.03 9.53 2.22
N VAL A 89 7.46 8.88 1.14
CA VAL A 89 6.87 7.62 0.67
C VAL A 89 7.01 6.53 1.73
N LEU A 90 8.22 6.35 2.29
CA LEU A 90 8.44 5.39 3.37
C LEU A 90 7.58 5.71 4.60
N TRP A 91 7.44 6.99 4.94
CA TRP A 91 6.63 7.43 6.06
C TRP A 91 5.13 7.19 5.82
N VAL A 92 4.62 7.47 4.61
CA VAL A 92 3.25 7.19 4.20
C VAL A 92 2.98 5.69 4.19
N GLU A 93 3.89 4.88 3.67
CA GLU A 93 3.77 3.42 3.67
C GLU A 93 3.73 2.87 5.11
N TYR A 94 4.61 3.37 5.98
CA TYR A 94 4.60 3.05 7.40
C TYR A 94 3.28 3.45 8.09
N LEU A 95 2.71 4.62 7.75
CA LEU A 95 1.43 5.08 8.29
C LEU A 95 0.24 4.26 7.79
N ILE A 96 0.19 3.91 6.50
CA ILE A 96 -0.89 3.10 5.91
C ILE A 96 -0.85 1.67 6.48
N ARG A 97 0.36 1.14 6.77
CA ARG A 97 0.51 -0.17 7.41
C ARG A 97 -0.01 -0.19 8.86
N ARG A 98 -0.25 0.97 9.50
CA ARG A 98 -0.91 0.98 10.81
C ARG A 98 -2.39 0.59 10.66
N PRO A 99 -2.87 -0.41 11.44
CA PRO A 99 -4.23 -0.93 11.33
C PRO A 99 -5.31 0.11 11.64
N THR A 100 -4.98 1.18 12.37
CA THR A 100 -5.90 2.29 12.66
C THR A 100 -6.20 3.14 11.42
N VAL A 101 -5.21 3.36 10.55
CA VAL A 101 -5.34 4.22 9.37
C VAL A 101 -6.01 3.46 8.22
N SER A 102 -5.70 2.17 8.05
CA SER A 102 -6.41 1.32 7.08
C SER A 102 -7.90 1.22 7.43
N LYS A 103 -8.27 1.04 8.70
CA LYS A 103 -9.68 1.07 9.14
C LYS A 103 -10.38 2.40 8.87
N LEU A 104 -9.66 3.52 8.95
CA LEU A 104 -10.20 4.86 8.67
C LEU A 104 -10.35 5.14 7.16
N LEU A 105 -9.40 4.67 6.35
CA LEU A 105 -9.46 4.72 4.88
C LEU A 105 -10.49 3.73 4.30
N GLU A 106 -10.73 2.60 4.96
CA GLU A 106 -11.73 1.60 4.58
C GLU A 106 -13.11 1.86 5.21
N GLY A 107 -13.21 2.82 6.14
CA GLY A 107 -14.42 3.17 6.91
C GLY A 107 -15.59 3.76 6.10
N GLY A 108 -15.51 3.81 4.78
CA GLY A 108 -16.53 4.39 3.90
C GLY A 108 -17.66 3.44 3.45
N SER A 109 -17.62 2.14 3.77
CA SER A 109 -18.66 1.18 3.33
C SER A 109 -18.76 -0.06 4.22
N SER A 110 -19.04 0.11 5.51
CA SER A 110 -19.72 -0.94 6.28
C SER A 110 -21.22 -0.87 6.00
N SER A 111 -21.62 -1.28 4.80
CA SER A 111 -22.98 -1.78 4.63
C SER A 111 -23.01 -3.12 5.33
N MET A 112 -23.71 -3.20 6.48
CA MET A 112 -24.10 -4.45 7.11
C MET A 112 -24.86 -5.27 6.06
N ALA A 113 -24.15 -6.13 5.34
CA ALA A 113 -24.78 -7.17 4.56
C ALA A 113 -25.50 -8.07 5.56
N ALA A 114 -26.83 -8.01 5.54
CA ALA A 114 -27.70 -8.86 6.32
C ALA A 114 -27.21 -10.31 6.20
N LYS A 115 -27.06 -10.97 7.36
CA LYS A 115 -26.69 -12.37 7.47
C LYS A 115 -27.82 -13.18 6.82
N ASP A 116 -27.68 -13.46 5.53
CA ASP A 116 -28.64 -14.30 4.81
C ASP A 116 -28.41 -15.74 5.25
N CYS A 117 -29.28 -16.18 6.17
CA CYS A 117 -29.30 -17.54 6.70
C CYS A 117 -30.13 -18.49 5.82
N SER A 118 -30.62 -18.05 4.66
CA SER A 118 -31.49 -18.90 3.84
C SER A 118 -30.68 -20.00 3.13
N GLY A 119 -31.02 -21.26 3.42
CA GLY A 119 -30.50 -22.43 2.72
C GLY A 119 -29.13 -22.97 3.19
N LYS A 120 -28.70 -22.68 4.43
CA LYS A 120 -27.52 -23.35 4.99
C LYS A 120 -27.84 -24.80 5.34
N ASP A 121 -26.94 -25.70 4.96
CA ASP A 121 -27.01 -27.11 5.34
C ASP A 121 -26.96 -27.27 6.86
N GLU A 122 -27.64 -28.29 7.39
CA GLU A 122 -27.72 -28.55 8.83
C GLU A 122 -26.33 -28.71 9.47
N ALA A 123 -25.42 -29.44 8.81
CA ALA A 123 -24.04 -29.61 9.25
C ALA A 123 -23.28 -28.26 9.36
N VAL A 124 -23.56 -27.30 8.49
CA VAL A 124 -22.94 -25.96 8.53
C VAL A 124 -23.46 -25.17 9.73
N LEU A 125 -24.76 -25.29 10.03
CA LEU A 125 -25.37 -24.65 11.18
C LEU A 125 -24.87 -25.25 12.49
N GLU A 126 -24.69 -26.57 12.54
CA GLU A 126 -24.10 -27.26 13.70
C GLU A 126 -22.68 -26.78 13.97
N GLU A 127 -21.84 -26.72 12.94
CA GLU A 127 -20.46 -26.24 13.07
C GLU A 127 -20.39 -24.76 13.48
N GLU A 128 -21.22 -23.90 12.86
CA GLU A 128 -21.33 -22.50 13.25
C GLU A 128 -21.71 -22.35 14.73
N ASN A 129 -22.64 -23.18 15.20
CA ASN A 129 -23.07 -23.19 16.58
C ASN A 129 -22.01 -23.76 17.54
N ARG A 130 -21.25 -24.78 17.12
CA ARG A 130 -20.12 -25.37 17.87
C ARG A 130 -19.05 -24.30 18.08
N VAL A 131 -18.57 -23.69 17.01
CA VAL A 131 -17.58 -22.61 17.05
C VAL A 131 -18.08 -21.47 17.92
N ARG A 132 -19.34 -21.05 17.77
CA ARG A 132 -19.87 -19.93 18.56
C ARG A 132 -19.89 -20.20 20.08
N ARG A 133 -20.07 -21.46 20.49
CA ARG A 133 -20.10 -21.87 21.91
C ARG A 133 -18.73 -22.20 22.47
N GLU A 134 -17.91 -22.91 21.71
CA GLU A 134 -16.66 -23.53 22.18
C GLU A 134 -15.42 -22.70 21.87
N ALA A 135 -15.49 -21.81 20.86
CA ALA A 135 -14.36 -20.99 20.47
C ALA A 135 -14.18 -19.80 21.42
N THR A 136 -13.53 -20.07 22.55
CA THR A 136 -13.02 -19.08 23.49
C THR A 136 -11.50 -19.05 23.42
N ILE A 137 -10.90 -17.92 23.77
CA ILE A 137 -9.42 -17.78 23.76
C ILE A 137 -8.78 -18.83 24.69
N ASP A 138 -9.43 -19.15 25.81
CA ASP A 138 -8.93 -20.11 26.80
C ASP A 138 -8.93 -21.55 26.26
N THR A 139 -9.99 -21.95 25.56
CA THR A 139 -10.06 -23.28 24.92
C THR A 139 -9.04 -23.42 23.77
N MET A 140 -8.81 -22.36 23.00
CA MET A 140 -7.76 -22.36 21.96
C MET A 140 -6.37 -22.52 22.57
N LYS A 141 -6.08 -21.83 23.69
CA LYS A 141 -4.79 -21.94 24.40
C LYS A 141 -4.59 -23.27 25.11
N ALA A 142 -5.68 -23.93 25.50
CA ALA A 142 -5.66 -25.24 26.17
C ALA A 142 -5.49 -26.43 25.19
N GLY A 143 -5.20 -26.18 23.91
CA GLY A 143 -5.01 -27.22 22.90
C GLY A 143 -6.27 -27.63 22.15
N GLY A 144 -7.28 -26.76 22.09
CA GLY A 144 -8.45 -26.91 21.22
C GLY A 144 -8.14 -26.64 19.74
N ASP A 145 -9.11 -26.11 19.01
CA ASP A 145 -8.98 -25.81 17.57
C ASP A 145 -7.81 -24.86 17.30
N VAL A 146 -6.92 -25.24 16.36
CA VAL A 146 -5.73 -24.47 15.97
C VAL A 146 -6.09 -23.30 15.06
N VAL A 147 -7.13 -23.46 14.23
CA VAL A 147 -7.71 -22.38 13.43
C VAL A 147 -9.15 -22.21 13.86
N VAL A 148 -9.53 -20.97 14.15
CA VAL A 148 -10.91 -20.62 14.50
C VAL A 148 -11.32 -19.40 13.70
N ILE A 149 -12.41 -19.54 12.96
CA ILE A 149 -13.04 -18.49 12.16
C ILE A 149 -14.44 -18.27 12.73
N LYS A 150 -14.78 -17.03 13.07
CA LYS A 150 -16.10 -16.66 13.61
C LYS A 150 -16.72 -15.52 12.80
N ASP A 151 -17.82 -15.84 12.11
CA ASP A 151 -18.61 -14.91 11.31
C ASP A 151 -17.76 -14.08 10.32
N MET A 152 -16.68 -14.68 9.79
CA MET A 152 -15.72 -13.98 8.95
C MET A 152 -16.36 -13.54 7.63
N THR A 153 -16.22 -12.26 7.34
CA THR A 153 -16.73 -11.65 6.12
C THR A 153 -15.63 -10.83 5.46
N LYS A 154 -15.56 -10.89 4.12
CA LYS A 154 -14.63 -10.08 3.33
C LYS A 154 -15.35 -9.44 2.17
N THR A 155 -15.30 -8.11 2.14
CA THR A 155 -15.81 -7.29 1.03
C THR A 155 -14.63 -6.52 0.45
N TYR A 156 -14.41 -6.66 -0.85
CA TYR A 156 -13.39 -5.90 -1.58
C TYR A 156 -13.91 -4.53 -1.99
N ARG A 157 -12.99 -3.63 -2.36
CA ARG A 157 -13.31 -2.33 -2.95
C ARG A 157 -14.27 -2.50 -4.12
N GLY A 158 -15.30 -1.65 -4.18
CA GLY A 158 -16.41 -1.78 -5.13
C GLY A 158 -17.56 -2.69 -4.67
N GLY A 159 -17.57 -3.12 -3.40
CA GLY A 159 -18.72 -3.80 -2.79
C GLY A 159 -18.82 -5.30 -3.10
N LYS A 160 -17.80 -5.89 -3.74
CA LYS A 160 -17.78 -7.32 -4.05
C LYS A 160 -17.56 -8.14 -2.78
N LEU A 161 -18.62 -8.82 -2.33
CA LEU A 161 -18.59 -9.74 -1.20
C LEU A 161 -17.93 -11.07 -1.62
N ALA A 162 -16.73 -11.34 -1.11
CA ALA A 162 -15.97 -12.54 -1.43
C ALA A 162 -16.12 -13.67 -0.42
N VAL A 163 -16.34 -13.35 0.86
CA VAL A 163 -16.66 -14.31 1.91
C VAL A 163 -17.83 -13.76 2.72
N ARG A 164 -18.84 -14.58 2.99
CA ARG A 164 -20.10 -14.19 3.63
C ARG A 164 -20.30 -14.94 4.96
N GLY A 165 -19.86 -14.35 6.07
CA GLY A 165 -20.14 -14.85 7.42
C GLY A 165 -19.79 -16.32 7.65
N MET A 166 -18.56 -16.71 7.32
CA MET A 166 -18.06 -18.08 7.50
C MET A 166 -17.65 -18.31 8.96
N SER A 167 -18.07 -19.43 9.54
CA SER A 167 -17.64 -19.90 10.85
C SER A 167 -17.12 -21.33 10.72
N LEU A 168 -15.92 -21.60 11.24
CA LEU A 168 -15.23 -22.87 11.10
C LEU A 168 -14.18 -23.01 12.21
N GLY A 169 -14.11 -24.18 12.84
CA GLY A 169 -13.01 -24.56 13.73
C GLY A 169 -12.27 -25.76 13.16
N ILE A 170 -10.93 -25.70 13.15
CA ILE A 170 -10.07 -26.81 12.70
C ILE A 170 -9.26 -27.30 13.90
N PRO A 171 -9.51 -28.52 14.39
CA PRO A 171 -8.72 -29.20 15.41
C PRO A 171 -7.23 -29.30 15.10
N ASN A 172 -6.41 -29.36 16.15
CA ASN A 172 -4.98 -29.61 16.00
C ASN A 172 -4.72 -31.01 15.42
N GLY A 173 -3.85 -31.10 14.41
CA GLY A 173 -3.49 -32.36 13.75
C GLY A 173 -4.47 -32.81 12.67
N GLU A 174 -5.54 -32.06 12.41
CA GLU A 174 -6.51 -32.39 11.36
C GLU A 174 -6.02 -31.97 9.97
N CYS A 175 -6.22 -32.85 8.98
CA CYS A 175 -6.01 -32.52 7.58
C CYS A 175 -7.31 -32.00 6.98
N PHE A 176 -7.41 -30.67 6.82
CA PHE A 176 -8.61 -30.00 6.32
C PHE A 176 -8.45 -29.54 4.87
N GLY A 177 -9.47 -29.77 4.04
CA GLY A 177 -9.50 -29.36 2.62
C GLY A 177 -10.62 -28.37 2.33
N LEU A 178 -10.28 -27.21 1.74
CA LEU A 178 -11.27 -26.21 1.32
C LEU A 178 -11.62 -26.39 -0.17
N LEU A 179 -12.78 -27.00 -0.45
CA LEU A 179 -13.25 -27.28 -1.81
C LEU A 179 -14.41 -26.36 -2.20
N GLY A 180 -14.48 -25.99 -3.48
CA GLY A 180 -15.57 -25.19 -4.02
C GLY A 180 -15.27 -24.68 -5.43
N VAL A 181 -16.26 -24.10 -6.10
CA VAL A 181 -16.09 -23.54 -7.46
C VAL A 181 -15.15 -22.32 -7.47
N ASN A 182 -14.70 -21.92 -8.67
CA ASN A 182 -13.93 -20.69 -8.82
C ASN A 182 -14.78 -19.48 -8.42
N GLY A 183 -14.18 -18.58 -7.64
CA GLY A 183 -14.90 -17.42 -7.09
C GLY A 183 -15.68 -17.69 -5.79
N ALA A 184 -15.67 -18.90 -5.24
CA ALA A 184 -16.33 -19.21 -3.95
C ALA A 184 -15.67 -18.57 -2.72
N GLY A 185 -14.51 -17.91 -2.87
CA GLY A 185 -13.79 -17.26 -1.77
C GLY A 185 -12.64 -18.06 -1.16
N LYS A 186 -12.26 -19.21 -1.74
CA LYS A 186 -11.16 -20.07 -1.21
C LYS A 186 -9.83 -19.32 -1.03
N THR A 187 -9.34 -18.70 -2.09
CA THR A 187 -8.11 -17.91 -2.07
C THR A 187 -8.23 -16.75 -1.08
N THR A 188 -9.39 -16.10 -1.03
CA THR A 188 -9.66 -15.03 -0.07
C THR A 188 -9.57 -15.51 1.38
N THR A 189 -10.16 -16.67 1.70
CA THR A 189 -10.09 -17.28 3.03
C THR A 189 -8.66 -17.63 3.40
N LEU A 190 -7.91 -18.27 2.49
CA LEU A 190 -6.50 -18.63 2.74
C LEU A 190 -5.62 -17.39 2.95
N SER A 191 -5.77 -16.35 2.13
CA SER A 191 -5.03 -15.10 2.29
C SER A 191 -5.34 -14.37 3.62
N ILE A 192 -6.55 -14.51 4.16
CA ILE A 192 -6.86 -14.00 5.50
C ILE A 192 -6.14 -14.85 6.57
N LEU A 193 -6.18 -16.18 6.43
CA LEU A 193 -5.50 -17.09 7.38
C LEU A 193 -3.97 -16.93 7.40
N THR A 194 -3.36 -16.53 6.28
CA THR A 194 -1.93 -16.21 6.19
C THR A 194 -1.59 -14.79 6.64
N ALA A 195 -2.57 -14.05 7.16
CA ALA A 195 -2.44 -12.66 7.58
C ALA A 195 -1.94 -11.72 6.45
N GLU A 196 -2.28 -12.01 5.20
CA GLU A 196 -1.98 -11.12 4.06
C GLU A 196 -2.84 -9.86 4.13
N PHE A 197 -4.12 -10.01 4.46
CA PHE A 197 -5.04 -8.92 4.72
C PHE A 197 -6.05 -9.27 5.81
N PRO A 198 -6.51 -8.28 6.60
CA PRO A 198 -7.50 -8.53 7.64
C PRO A 198 -8.89 -8.83 7.05
N PRO A 199 -9.76 -9.52 7.80
CA PRO A 199 -11.17 -9.65 7.44
C PRO A 199 -11.87 -8.27 7.50
N SER A 200 -12.95 -8.10 6.73
CA SER A 200 -13.77 -6.88 6.81
C SER A 200 -14.63 -6.85 8.07
N SER A 201 -15.11 -8.02 8.51
CA SER A 201 -15.76 -8.22 9.80
C SER A 201 -15.64 -9.68 10.24
N GLY A 202 -16.02 -9.94 11.49
CA GLY A 202 -15.77 -11.23 12.15
C GLY A 202 -14.40 -11.28 12.80
N GLN A 203 -14.08 -12.42 13.40
CA GLN A 203 -12.82 -12.65 14.11
C GLN A 203 -12.19 -13.96 13.64
N VAL A 204 -10.86 -13.96 13.57
CA VAL A 204 -10.10 -15.12 13.12
C VAL A 204 -8.90 -15.28 14.04
N TRP A 205 -8.73 -16.49 14.57
CA TRP A 205 -7.62 -16.86 15.43
C TRP A 205 -6.83 -18.01 14.83
N LEU A 206 -5.52 -17.95 15.03
CA LEU A 206 -4.60 -19.01 14.64
C LEU A 206 -3.60 -19.24 15.79
N GLY A 207 -3.55 -20.47 16.29
CA GLY A 207 -2.71 -20.83 17.43
C GLY A 207 -3.00 -19.98 18.68
N GLY A 208 -4.25 -19.54 18.86
CA GLY A 208 -4.68 -18.69 19.99
C GLY A 208 -4.36 -17.20 19.84
N TYR A 209 -3.83 -16.75 18.69
CA TYR A 209 -3.58 -15.35 18.38
C TYR A 209 -4.60 -14.81 17.38
N ASP A 210 -5.17 -13.63 17.64
CA ASP A 210 -6.03 -12.95 16.67
C ASP A 210 -5.18 -12.43 15.51
N ILE A 211 -5.57 -12.78 14.28
CA ILE A 211 -4.88 -12.41 13.04
C ILE A 211 -4.85 -10.90 12.83
N ALA A 212 -5.93 -10.19 13.20
CA ALA A 212 -6.03 -8.75 13.00
C ALA A 212 -5.12 -7.97 13.95
N ASP A 213 -4.91 -8.48 15.16
CA ASP A 213 -4.11 -7.81 16.20
C ASP A 213 -2.64 -8.23 16.17
N ASN A 214 -2.34 -9.50 15.84
CA ASN A 214 -0.99 -10.08 15.91
C ASN A 214 -0.56 -10.75 14.60
N PRO A 215 -0.61 -10.06 13.43
CA PRO A 215 -0.32 -10.67 12.14
C PRO A 215 1.11 -11.22 12.04
N GLU A 216 2.09 -10.55 12.67
CA GLU A 216 3.49 -10.98 12.62
C GLU A 216 3.75 -12.27 13.43
N VAL A 217 2.98 -12.52 14.49
CA VAL A 217 3.05 -13.77 15.25
C VAL A 217 2.41 -14.91 14.44
N VAL A 218 1.24 -14.65 13.87
CA VAL A 218 0.50 -15.62 13.05
C VAL A 218 1.32 -16.07 11.83
N ARG A 219 2.01 -15.15 11.14
CA ARG A 219 2.87 -15.50 9.99
C ARG A 219 4.01 -16.45 10.35
N ARG A 220 4.49 -16.43 11.60
CA ARG A 220 5.53 -17.37 12.07
C ARG A 220 4.98 -18.77 12.38
N LEU A 221 3.66 -18.89 12.52
CA LEU A 221 2.97 -20.15 12.83
C LEU A 221 2.47 -20.87 11.57
N VAL A 222 2.47 -20.21 10.40
CA VAL A 222 1.88 -20.71 9.16
C VAL A 222 2.92 -20.82 8.06
N GLY A 223 3.02 -22.01 7.46
CA GLY A 223 3.63 -22.18 6.15
C GLY A 223 2.60 -21.96 5.05
N TYR A 224 2.92 -21.13 4.05
CA TYR A 224 2.05 -20.87 2.90
C TYR A 224 2.76 -21.18 1.60
N CYS A 225 2.09 -21.95 0.73
CA CYS A 225 2.52 -22.19 -0.63
C CYS A 225 1.58 -21.43 -1.59
N PRO A 226 2.07 -20.40 -2.30
CA PRO A 226 1.25 -19.64 -3.22
C PRO A 226 0.80 -20.48 -4.44
N GLN A 227 -0.20 -20.00 -5.16
CA GLN A 227 -0.73 -20.67 -6.34
C GLN A 227 0.28 -20.74 -7.50
N PHE A 228 1.16 -19.75 -7.59
CA PHE A 228 2.25 -19.71 -8.56
C PHE A 228 3.57 -19.99 -7.84
N ASP A 229 4.51 -20.61 -8.56
CA ASP A 229 5.81 -20.95 -7.99
C ASP A 229 6.55 -19.70 -7.50
N ALA A 230 6.85 -19.64 -6.20
CA ALA A 230 7.62 -18.57 -5.57
C ALA A 230 9.13 -18.84 -5.65
N LEU A 231 9.59 -19.21 -6.84
CA LEU A 231 10.99 -19.53 -7.13
C LEU A 231 11.70 -18.32 -7.71
N PHE A 232 12.89 -18.03 -7.19
CA PHE A 232 13.83 -17.05 -7.71
C PHE A 232 14.74 -17.70 -8.76
N ASP A 233 14.61 -17.30 -10.02
CA ASP A 233 15.37 -17.88 -11.14
C ASP A 233 16.91 -17.84 -10.97
N LEU A 234 17.41 -16.93 -10.14
CA LEU A 234 18.84 -16.71 -9.91
C LEU A 234 19.42 -17.52 -8.74
N LEU A 235 18.59 -18.25 -7.97
CA LEU A 235 19.03 -18.99 -6.79
C LEU A 235 18.94 -20.50 -7.02
N THR A 236 19.94 -21.22 -6.55
CA THR A 236 19.90 -22.69 -6.47
C THR A 236 18.87 -23.15 -5.43
N GLY A 237 18.49 -24.44 -5.49
CA GLY A 237 17.56 -25.02 -4.51
C GLY A 237 18.05 -24.95 -3.06
N GLN A 238 19.37 -25.07 -2.84
CA GLN A 238 19.95 -24.94 -1.51
C GLN A 238 19.86 -23.50 -1.00
N GLU A 239 20.23 -22.51 -1.82
CA GLU A 239 20.17 -21.09 -1.46
C GLU A 239 18.74 -20.64 -1.16
N HIS A 240 17.76 -21.20 -1.89
CA HIS A 240 16.33 -21.01 -1.58
C HIS A 240 15.97 -21.48 -0.18
N LEU A 241 16.35 -22.70 0.18
CA LEU A 241 16.04 -23.26 1.50
C LEU A 241 16.72 -22.45 2.60
N GLU A 242 17.98 -22.03 2.40
CA GLU A 242 18.70 -21.18 3.35
C GLU A 242 18.05 -19.79 3.49
N LEU A 243 17.49 -19.24 2.42
CA LEU A 243 16.78 -17.96 2.44
C LEU A 243 15.46 -18.04 3.23
N TYR A 244 14.67 -19.10 3.01
CA TYR A 244 13.35 -19.26 3.66
C TYR A 244 13.41 -19.84 5.07
N ALA A 245 14.48 -20.58 5.43
CA ALA A 245 14.62 -21.19 6.75
C ALA A 245 15.16 -20.22 7.83
N ARG A 246 15.62 -19.03 7.45
CA ARG A 246 16.11 -17.98 8.35
C ARG A 246 15.00 -17.04 8.78
#